data_AF-K0SIN4-F1
#
_entry.id   AF-K0SIN4-F1
#
_cell.length_a   1.000
_cell.length_b   1.000
_cell.length_c   1.000
_cell.angle_alpha   90.00
_cell.angle_beta   90.00
_cell.angle_gamma   90.00
#
_symmetry.space_group_name_H-M   'P 1'
#
loop_
_entity.id
_entity.type
_entity.pdbx_description
1 polymer ?
#
loop_
_entity_poly.entity_id
_entity_poly.type
_entity_poly.pdbx_seq_one_letter_code
_entity_poly.pdbx_strand_id
1 'polypeptide(L)'
;PTPGRGYKTLPLVMLIMLTGTTVLPALLYMGDYFSAFLARNHFMGNIGHRLGIGPNPKKRVVSFYEKHDPEKLTDVDSILAKYYGDYPKLVKRLERKYGDYGYFINWEQDEAPMHLAVEKLWETHELMSRQFDLYAPAVVKTGARNVRHNLGFLYKKGRKLWVKQIWPVLEPHLGVPDEKAARRQKLKDKKEAEQKKKAATGQRRKSAEFRDDEDEM
;
A
#
# COMPACT_ATOMS: atom_id res chain seq x y z
N PRO A 1 -5.93 20.79 48.33
CA PRO A 1 -5.11 19.55 48.31
C PRO A 1 -5.86 18.39 47.62
N THR A 2 -5.65 18.24 46.31
CA THR A 2 -5.99 17.03 45.54
C THR A 2 -4.66 16.39 45.12
N PRO A 3 -4.23 15.28 45.74
CA PRO A 3 -2.95 14.67 45.42
C PRO A 3 -3.09 13.78 44.17
N GLY A 4 -2.12 13.84 43.25
CA GLY A 4 -1.76 12.64 42.47
C GLY A 4 -1.84 12.62 40.93
N ARG A 5 -1.91 13.75 40.19
CA ARG A 5 -1.68 13.74 38.72
C ARG A 5 -0.46 14.57 38.33
N GLY A 6 0.70 14.16 38.83
CA GLY A 6 1.99 14.72 38.47
C GLY A 6 2.68 13.92 37.35
N TYR A 7 3.02 14.60 36.26
CA TYR A 7 4.25 14.44 35.44
C TYR A 7 4.63 13.08 34.82
N LYS A 8 3.78 12.06 34.71
CA LYS A 8 4.18 10.77 34.06
C LYS A 8 4.12 10.77 32.52
N THR A 9 3.42 11.70 31.88
CA THR A 9 3.31 11.78 30.41
C THR A 9 4.39 12.67 29.78
N LEU A 10 4.86 13.70 30.46
CA LEU A 10 5.94 14.60 30.01
C LEU A 10 7.28 13.89 29.73
N PRO A 11 7.86 13.09 30.65
CA PRO A 11 9.10 12.37 30.38
C PRO A 11 8.91 11.28 29.33
N LEU A 12 7.70 10.73 29.17
CA LEU A 12 7.40 9.76 28.12
C LEU A 12 7.33 10.43 26.73
N VAL A 13 6.73 11.61 26.62
CA VAL A 13 6.72 12.41 25.39
C VAL A 13 8.12 12.90 25.05
N MET A 14 8.89 13.36 26.03
CA MET A 14 10.32 13.67 25.87
C MET A 14 11.11 12.44 25.42
N LEU A 15 10.88 11.26 26.00
CA LEU A 15 11.50 10.01 25.56
C LEU A 15 11.09 9.66 24.13
N ILE A 16 9.83 9.82 23.73
CA ILE A 16 9.36 9.59 22.35
C ILE A 16 9.92 10.64 21.39
N MET A 17 10.15 11.88 21.81
CA MET A 17 10.81 12.89 20.97
C MET A 17 12.30 12.63 20.82
N LEU A 18 12.97 12.21 21.91
CA LEU A 18 14.40 11.93 21.96
C LEU A 18 14.71 10.59 21.27
N THR A 19 13.86 9.57 21.45
CA THR A 19 13.95 8.32 20.69
C THR A 19 13.40 8.49 19.28
N GLY A 20 12.37 9.29 19.02
CA GLY A 20 11.85 9.53 17.68
C GLY A 20 12.87 10.22 16.78
N THR A 21 13.61 11.20 17.31
CA THR A 21 14.69 11.91 16.60
C THR A 21 15.95 11.08 16.42
N THR A 22 16.20 10.01 17.19
CA THR A 22 17.35 9.10 16.98
C THR A 22 16.97 7.81 16.27
N VAL A 23 15.76 7.31 16.49
CA VAL A 23 15.19 6.11 15.84
C VAL A 23 14.93 6.41 14.38
N LEU A 24 14.41 7.59 14.00
CA LEU A 24 14.24 7.94 12.59
C LEU A 24 15.58 7.96 11.82
N PRO A 25 16.65 8.63 12.28
CA PRO A 25 17.99 8.51 11.70
C PRO A 25 18.58 7.12 11.78
N ALA A 26 18.34 6.35 12.84
CA ALA A 26 18.82 4.97 12.93
C ALA A 26 18.08 4.04 11.95
N LEU A 27 16.78 4.25 11.72
CA LEU A 27 15.98 3.55 10.72
C LEU A 27 16.36 3.98 9.31
N LEU A 28 16.65 5.27 9.09
CA LEU A 28 17.17 5.78 7.84
C LEU A 28 18.58 5.26 7.58
N TYR A 29 19.46 5.24 8.57
CA TYR A 29 20.81 4.67 8.49
C TYR A 29 20.77 3.16 8.29
N MET A 30 19.86 2.44 8.98
CA MET A 30 19.58 1.04 8.68
C MET A 30 19.04 0.89 7.26
N GLY A 31 18.16 1.78 6.82
CA GLY A 31 17.64 1.84 5.45
C GLY A 31 18.73 2.05 4.42
N ASP A 32 19.66 2.96 4.67
CA ASP A 32 20.81 3.28 3.81
C ASP A 32 21.86 2.18 3.83
N TYR A 33 22.12 1.57 4.99
CA TYR A 33 23.02 0.42 5.13
C TYR A 33 22.44 -0.82 4.46
N PHE A 34 21.15 -1.09 4.66
CA PHE A 34 20.43 -2.20 4.02
C PHE A 34 20.32 -1.95 2.52
N SER A 35 20.02 -0.72 2.08
CA SER A 35 20.02 -0.28 0.69
C SER A 35 21.41 -0.44 0.05
N ALA A 36 22.47 0.01 0.71
CA ALA A 36 23.85 -0.14 0.24
C ALA A 36 24.29 -1.61 0.19
N PHE A 37 23.86 -2.44 1.15
CA PHE A 37 24.09 -3.88 1.14
C PHE A 37 23.34 -4.57 -0.02
N LEU A 38 22.07 -4.21 -0.24
CA LEU A 38 21.26 -4.68 -1.36
C LEU A 38 21.79 -4.24 -2.73
N ALA A 39 22.30 -3.01 -2.83
CA ALA A 39 22.89 -2.45 -4.03
C ALA A 39 24.24 -3.11 -4.36
N ARG A 40 25.12 -3.29 -3.36
CA ARG A 40 26.42 -3.96 -3.54
C ARG A 40 26.28 -5.41 -3.97
N ASN A 41 25.26 -6.11 -3.47
CA ASN A 41 25.05 -7.53 -3.75
C ASN A 41 24.21 -7.80 -5.02
N HIS A 42 23.88 -6.78 -5.85
CA HIS A 42 23.00 -6.90 -7.04
C HIS A 42 21.66 -7.62 -6.77
N PHE A 43 21.29 -7.78 -5.50
CA PHE A 43 20.20 -8.63 -5.06
C PHE A 43 18.88 -8.06 -5.60
N MET A 44 18.73 -6.73 -5.58
CA MET A 44 17.55 -6.04 -6.07
C MET A 44 17.43 -5.96 -7.59
N GLY A 45 18.54 -6.12 -8.34
CA GLY A 45 18.50 -6.19 -9.81
C GLY A 45 17.90 -7.50 -10.31
N ASN A 46 18.40 -8.63 -9.78
CA ASN A 46 17.89 -9.95 -10.16
C ASN A 46 16.55 -10.28 -9.49
N ILE A 47 16.30 -9.83 -8.27
CA ILE A 47 15.04 -10.09 -7.56
C ILE A 47 13.97 -9.09 -7.98
N GLY A 48 14.30 -7.83 -8.23
CA GLY A 48 13.37 -6.86 -8.78
C GLY A 48 12.90 -7.23 -10.19
N HIS A 49 13.80 -7.76 -11.04
CA HIS A 49 13.43 -8.33 -12.35
C HIS A 49 12.53 -9.57 -12.22
N ARG A 50 12.83 -10.49 -11.29
CA ARG A 50 12.04 -11.73 -11.08
C ARG A 50 10.72 -11.49 -10.35
N LEU A 51 10.63 -10.47 -9.50
CA LEU A 51 9.42 -10.08 -8.77
C LEU A 51 8.59 -9.02 -9.51
N GLY A 52 9.08 -8.46 -10.62
CA GLY A 52 8.38 -7.43 -11.40
C GLY A 52 8.16 -6.12 -10.65
N ILE A 53 9.05 -5.80 -9.70
CA ILE A 53 8.91 -4.61 -8.87
C ILE A 53 9.62 -3.45 -9.60
N GLY A 54 8.84 -2.57 -10.25
CA GLY A 54 9.32 -1.38 -10.95
C GLY A 54 8.84 -1.28 -12.40
N PRO A 55 8.85 -0.08 -13.01
CA PRO A 55 8.42 0.11 -14.40
C PRO A 55 9.34 -0.68 -15.34
N ASN A 56 8.76 -1.53 -16.19
CA ASN A 56 9.49 -2.38 -17.13
C ASN A 56 8.96 -2.14 -18.56
N PRO A 57 9.79 -1.79 -19.56
CA PRO A 57 9.33 -1.60 -20.93
C PRO A 57 9.15 -2.93 -21.70
N LYS A 58 9.02 -4.08 -21.02
CA LYS A 58 9.10 -5.42 -21.65
C LYS A 58 8.18 -5.56 -22.86
N LYS A 59 6.90 -5.21 -22.72
CA LYS A 59 5.93 -5.30 -23.82
C LYS A 59 6.35 -4.47 -25.04
N ARG A 60 6.81 -3.24 -24.82
CA ARG A 60 7.26 -2.35 -25.91
C ARG A 60 8.55 -2.86 -26.54
N VAL A 61 9.47 -3.41 -25.74
CA VAL A 61 10.72 -3.97 -26.27
C VAL A 61 10.44 -5.21 -27.13
N VAL A 62 9.50 -6.07 -26.72
CA VAL A 62 9.05 -7.22 -27.51
C VAL A 62 8.42 -6.75 -28.83
N SER A 63 7.44 -5.84 -28.80
CA SER A 63 6.79 -5.35 -30.02
C SER A 63 7.74 -4.58 -30.94
N PHE A 64 8.75 -3.91 -30.37
CA PHE A 64 9.81 -3.26 -31.13
C PHE A 64 10.70 -4.29 -31.86
N TYR A 65 11.11 -5.35 -31.18
CA TYR A 65 11.91 -6.42 -31.79
C TYR A 65 11.10 -7.25 -32.79
N GLU A 66 9.81 -7.48 -32.58
CA GLU A 66 8.95 -8.13 -33.59
C GLU A 66 8.95 -7.39 -34.93
N LYS A 67 8.98 -6.05 -34.89
CA LYS A 67 9.01 -5.20 -36.09
C LYS A 67 10.37 -5.16 -36.77
N HIS A 68 11.46 -5.17 -36.00
CA HIS A 68 12.81 -4.88 -36.51
C HIS A 68 13.74 -6.10 -36.62
N ASP A 69 13.63 -7.06 -35.70
CA ASP A 69 14.55 -8.19 -35.57
C ASP A 69 13.96 -9.31 -34.68
N PRO A 70 13.18 -10.25 -35.25
CA PRO A 70 12.48 -11.28 -34.50
C PRO A 70 13.42 -12.31 -33.86
N GLU A 71 14.66 -12.44 -34.34
CA GLU A 71 15.64 -13.37 -33.75
C GLU A 71 16.05 -12.95 -32.33
N LYS A 72 15.98 -11.66 -32.01
CA LYS A 72 16.32 -11.14 -30.68
C LYS A 72 15.22 -11.28 -29.64
N LEU A 73 14.04 -11.80 -30.01
CA LEU A 73 12.92 -11.96 -29.09
C LEU A 73 13.25 -12.91 -27.93
N THR A 74 14.03 -13.95 -28.18
CA THR A 74 14.49 -14.91 -27.17
C THR A 74 15.44 -14.28 -26.15
N ASP A 75 16.21 -13.27 -26.57
CA ASP A 75 17.19 -12.59 -25.72
C ASP A 75 16.61 -11.42 -24.92
N VAL A 76 15.35 -11.04 -25.14
CA VAL A 76 14.72 -9.86 -24.52
C VAL A 76 14.83 -9.89 -23.00
N ASP A 77 14.58 -11.04 -22.38
CA ASP A 77 14.67 -11.19 -20.92
C ASP A 77 16.10 -11.00 -20.40
N SER A 78 17.10 -11.47 -21.14
CA SER A 78 18.52 -11.28 -20.79
C SER A 78 18.94 -9.81 -20.94
N ILE A 79 18.42 -9.12 -21.96
CA ILE A 79 18.69 -7.71 -22.22
C ILE A 79 18.03 -6.88 -21.13
N LEU A 80 16.76 -7.11 -20.81
CA LEU A 80 16.06 -6.37 -19.76
C LEU A 80 16.72 -6.55 -18.38
N ALA A 81 17.17 -7.76 -18.04
CA ALA A 81 17.92 -8.00 -16.81
C ALA A 81 19.22 -7.17 -16.74
N LYS A 82 19.95 -7.04 -17.87
CA LYS A 82 21.18 -6.25 -17.95
C LYS A 82 20.98 -4.75 -17.76
N TYR A 83 19.81 -4.23 -18.13
CA TYR A 83 19.47 -2.80 -18.04
C TYR A 83 18.45 -2.49 -16.94
N TYR A 84 18.23 -3.41 -16.01
CA TYR A 84 17.31 -3.21 -14.89
C TYR A 84 17.75 -1.99 -14.06
N GLY A 85 16.85 -1.01 -13.91
CA GLY A 85 17.12 0.25 -13.22
C GLY A 85 17.73 1.36 -14.10
N ASP A 86 18.10 1.07 -15.34
CA ASP A 86 18.59 2.05 -16.33
C ASP A 86 17.98 1.78 -17.73
N TYR A 87 16.66 1.60 -17.76
CA TYR A 87 15.87 1.42 -18.98
C TYR A 87 15.91 2.61 -19.95
N PRO A 88 16.00 3.89 -19.52
CA PRO A 88 16.18 5.00 -20.46
C PRO A 88 17.41 4.82 -21.36
N LYS A 89 18.51 4.26 -20.83
CA LYS A 89 19.71 3.97 -21.61
C LYS A 89 19.52 2.81 -22.59
N LEU A 90 18.70 1.81 -22.25
CA LEU A 90 18.31 0.75 -23.18
C LEU A 90 17.52 1.33 -24.35
N VAL A 91 16.45 2.09 -24.04
CA VAL A 91 15.57 2.74 -25.02
C VAL A 91 16.39 3.59 -26.00
N LYS A 92 17.24 4.49 -25.50
CA LYS A 92 18.08 5.36 -26.34
C LYS A 92 19.02 4.56 -27.26
N ARG A 93 19.52 3.40 -26.81
CA ARG A 93 20.35 2.54 -27.67
C ARG A 93 19.53 1.85 -28.75
N LEU A 94 18.31 1.40 -28.44
CA LEU A 94 17.41 0.76 -29.40
C LEU A 94 16.98 1.74 -30.49
N GLU A 95 16.51 2.93 -30.08
CA GLU A 95 16.12 3.99 -31.02
C GLU A 95 17.29 4.39 -31.93
N ARG A 96 18.50 4.56 -31.37
CA ARG A 96 19.70 4.87 -32.17
C ARG A 96 20.10 3.75 -33.12
N LYS A 97 19.91 2.48 -32.72
CA LYS A 97 20.33 1.32 -33.52
C LYS A 97 19.42 1.09 -34.72
N TYR A 98 18.11 1.26 -34.56
CA TYR A 98 17.12 0.98 -35.59
C TYR A 98 16.51 2.24 -36.23
N GLY A 99 16.85 3.44 -35.73
CA GLY A 99 16.41 4.73 -36.28
C GLY A 99 14.95 5.09 -35.99
N ASP A 100 14.25 4.32 -35.15
CA ASP A 100 12.82 4.45 -34.86
C ASP A 100 12.63 5.21 -33.53
N TYR A 101 12.72 6.54 -33.60
CA TYR A 101 12.61 7.44 -32.45
C TYR A 101 11.15 7.66 -32.05
N GLY A 102 10.88 7.67 -30.74
CA GLY A 102 9.56 7.99 -30.21
C GLY A 102 8.67 6.78 -29.99
N TYR A 103 9.09 5.59 -30.42
CA TYR A 103 8.38 4.32 -30.17
C TYR A 103 8.20 4.05 -28.66
N PHE A 104 9.15 4.50 -27.85
CA PHE A 104 9.14 4.32 -26.41
C PHE A 104 8.55 5.52 -25.65
N ILE A 105 7.89 6.49 -26.30
CA ILE A 105 7.28 7.61 -25.57
C ILE A 105 6.28 7.09 -24.52
N ASN A 106 6.41 7.56 -23.28
CA ASN A 106 5.61 7.15 -22.12
C ASN A 106 5.73 5.66 -21.77
N TRP A 107 6.83 4.99 -22.12
CA TRP A 107 7.06 3.58 -21.76
C TRP A 107 6.96 3.29 -20.25
N GLU A 108 7.21 4.30 -19.41
CA GLU A 108 7.09 4.22 -17.95
C GLU A 108 5.64 4.03 -17.47
N GLN A 109 4.65 4.39 -18.30
CA GLN A 109 3.22 4.35 -17.96
C GLN A 109 2.54 3.06 -18.44
N ASP A 110 3.13 2.35 -19.40
CA ASP A 110 2.55 1.15 -20.04
C ASP A 110 2.50 -0.07 -19.13
N GLU A 111 3.30 -0.06 -18.07
CA GLU A 111 3.27 -1.04 -17.00
C GLU A 111 3.17 -0.31 -15.66
N ALA A 112 2.09 0.46 -15.50
CA ALA A 112 1.70 0.98 -14.19
C ALA A 112 0.78 -0.03 -13.46
N PRO A 113 0.74 -0.03 -12.12
CA PRO A 113 1.74 0.31 -11.12
C PRO A 113 1.96 -0.93 -10.24
N MET A 114 2.53 -0.78 -9.05
CA MET A 114 2.61 -1.77 -7.97
C MET A 114 1.45 -2.80 -7.85
N HIS A 115 0.23 -2.52 -8.32
CA HIS A 115 -0.92 -3.42 -8.26
C HIS A 115 -0.71 -4.78 -8.94
N LEU A 116 -0.26 -4.82 -10.20
CA LEU A 116 -0.07 -6.09 -10.93
C LEU A 116 1.11 -6.90 -10.35
N ALA A 117 2.14 -6.21 -9.87
CA ALA A 117 3.24 -6.82 -9.13
C ALA A 117 2.74 -7.38 -7.79
N VAL A 118 1.88 -6.65 -7.07
CA VAL A 118 1.25 -7.08 -5.82
C VAL A 118 0.34 -8.29 -6.04
N GLU A 119 -0.48 -8.31 -7.10
CA GLU A 119 -1.31 -9.46 -7.47
C GLU A 119 -0.46 -10.70 -7.76
N LYS A 120 0.58 -10.57 -8.59
CA LYS A 120 1.53 -11.66 -8.83
C LYS A 120 2.25 -12.09 -7.56
N LEU A 121 2.61 -11.16 -6.68
CA LEU A 121 3.21 -11.48 -5.38
C LEU A 121 2.24 -12.25 -4.48
N TRP A 122 0.94 -11.92 -4.50
CA TRP A 122 -0.08 -12.68 -3.76
C TRP A 122 -0.29 -14.08 -4.31
N GLU A 123 -0.44 -14.22 -5.64
CA GLU A 123 -0.58 -15.52 -6.30
C GLU A 123 0.65 -16.42 -6.06
N THR A 124 1.86 -15.85 -6.19
CA THR A 124 3.11 -16.57 -5.91
C THR A 124 3.25 -16.90 -4.44
N HIS A 125 2.83 -16.02 -3.53
CA HIS A 125 2.79 -16.31 -2.09
C HIS A 125 1.84 -17.46 -1.77
N GLU A 126 0.66 -17.53 -2.40
CA GLU A 126 -0.27 -18.64 -2.22
C GLU A 126 0.32 -19.97 -2.68
N LEU A 127 0.92 -20.02 -3.88
CA LEU A 127 1.60 -21.21 -4.39
C LEU A 127 2.75 -21.64 -3.47
N MET A 128 3.56 -20.69 -3.01
CA MET A 128 4.67 -20.95 -2.09
C MET A 128 4.18 -21.45 -0.73
N SER A 129 3.06 -20.92 -0.22
CA SER A 129 2.47 -21.38 1.04
C SER A 129 1.93 -22.80 0.92
N ARG A 130 1.28 -23.14 -0.20
CA ARG A 130 0.83 -24.51 -0.49
C ARG A 130 2.01 -25.47 -0.59
N GLN A 131 3.06 -25.07 -1.29
CA GLN A 131 4.28 -25.86 -1.42
C GLN A 131 4.96 -26.05 -0.05
N PHE A 132 5.02 -25.01 0.76
CA PHE A 132 5.53 -25.09 2.12
C PHE A 132 4.69 -26.04 2.98
N ASP A 133 3.36 -25.97 2.90
CA ASP A 133 2.47 -26.83 3.67
C ASP A 133 2.56 -28.30 3.23
N LEU A 134 2.85 -28.58 1.95
CA LEU A 134 3.03 -29.94 1.46
C LEU A 134 4.39 -30.52 1.87
N TYR A 135 5.48 -29.77 1.67
CA TYR A 135 6.84 -30.31 1.75
C TYR A 135 7.61 -29.95 3.03
N ALA A 136 7.14 -29.00 3.84
CA ALA A 136 7.88 -28.62 5.06
C ALA A 136 7.76 -29.68 6.17
N PRO A 137 8.87 -30.04 6.84
CA PRO A 137 8.87 -30.91 8.02
C PRO A 137 8.04 -30.33 9.18
N ALA A 138 7.52 -31.21 10.04
CA ALA A 138 6.65 -30.81 11.17
C ALA A 138 7.28 -29.79 12.13
N VAL A 139 8.60 -29.89 12.37
CA VAL A 139 9.35 -28.94 13.21
C VAL A 139 9.32 -27.54 12.60
N VAL A 140 9.53 -27.45 11.28
CA VAL A 140 9.54 -26.18 10.54
C VAL A 140 8.14 -25.56 10.53
N LYS A 141 7.09 -26.36 10.32
CA LYS A 141 5.68 -25.91 10.40
C LYS A 141 5.32 -25.36 11.78
N THR A 142 5.78 -26.02 12.84
CA THR A 142 5.52 -25.59 14.23
C THR A 142 6.27 -24.29 14.53
N GLY A 143 7.53 -24.18 14.12
CA GLY A 143 8.31 -22.95 14.22
C GLY A 143 7.65 -21.79 13.47
N ALA A 144 7.26 -21.99 12.22
CA ALA A 144 6.57 -20.98 11.41
C ALA A 144 5.25 -20.53 12.03
N ARG A 145 4.46 -21.47 12.58
CA ARG A 145 3.20 -21.15 13.28
C ARG A 145 3.46 -20.29 14.52
N ASN A 146 4.49 -20.62 15.31
CA ASN A 146 4.86 -19.86 16.51
C ASN A 146 5.36 -18.47 16.15
N VAL A 147 6.20 -18.34 15.13
CA VAL A 147 6.66 -17.05 14.61
C VAL A 147 5.48 -16.21 14.14
N ARG A 148 4.58 -16.76 13.32
CA ARG A 148 3.37 -16.05 12.86
C ARG A 148 2.50 -15.60 14.04
N HIS A 149 2.33 -16.44 15.05
CA HIS A 149 1.58 -16.11 16.25
C HIS A 149 2.24 -14.96 17.04
N ASN A 150 3.54 -15.07 17.28
CA ASN A 150 4.32 -14.07 18.02
C ASN A 150 4.35 -12.72 17.28
N LEU A 151 4.54 -12.72 15.96
CA LEU A 151 4.49 -11.51 15.14
C LEU A 151 3.09 -10.89 15.15
N GLY A 152 2.03 -11.70 15.04
CA GLY A 152 0.66 -11.22 15.14
C GLY A 152 0.34 -10.61 16.51
N PHE A 153 0.85 -11.21 17.58
CA PHE A 153 0.74 -10.67 18.94
C PHE A 153 1.51 -9.35 19.08
N LEU A 154 2.76 -9.31 18.62
CA LEU A 154 3.63 -8.12 18.65
C LEU A 154 3.00 -6.98 17.84
N TYR A 155 2.47 -7.26 16.64
CA TYR A 155 1.75 -6.28 15.83
C TYR A 155 0.50 -5.74 16.54
N LYS A 156 -0.32 -6.61 17.15
CA LYS A 156 -1.52 -6.17 17.91
C LYS A 156 -1.15 -5.29 19.10
N LYS A 157 -0.11 -5.67 19.86
CA LYS A 157 0.40 -4.87 20.99
C LYS A 157 1.00 -3.56 20.49
N GLY A 158 1.83 -3.61 19.45
CA GLY A 158 2.47 -2.47 18.81
C GLY A 158 1.45 -1.48 18.27
N ARG A 159 0.44 -1.94 17.51
CA ARG A 159 -0.68 -1.11 17.06
C ARG A 159 -1.43 -0.49 18.23
N LYS A 160 -1.69 -1.23 19.31
CA LYS A 160 -2.38 -0.71 20.50
C LYS A 160 -1.56 0.37 21.21
N LEU A 161 -0.24 0.21 21.30
CA LEU A 161 0.66 1.20 21.86
C LEU A 161 0.76 2.42 20.94
N TRP A 162 0.92 2.21 19.63
CA TRP A 162 0.96 3.25 18.62
C TRP A 162 -0.31 4.11 18.63
N VAL A 163 -1.49 3.51 18.60
CA VAL A 163 -2.78 4.23 18.69
C VAL A 163 -2.95 4.97 20.03
N LYS A 164 -2.38 4.46 21.13
CA LYS A 164 -2.55 5.09 22.45
C LYS A 164 -1.51 6.18 22.76
N GLN A 165 -0.29 6.03 22.28
CA GLN A 165 0.84 6.87 22.69
C GLN A 165 1.37 7.74 21.55
N ILE A 166 1.40 7.22 20.33
CA ILE A 166 2.00 7.91 19.17
C ILE A 166 0.93 8.66 18.38
N TRP A 167 -0.23 8.06 18.19
CA TRP A 167 -1.33 8.64 17.42
C TRP A 167 -1.86 9.97 17.98
N PRO A 168 -2.11 10.15 19.30
CA PRO A 168 -2.62 11.42 19.82
C PRO A 168 -1.65 12.60 19.64
N VAL A 169 -0.34 12.31 19.51
CA VAL A 169 0.69 13.32 19.25
C VAL A 169 0.77 13.67 17.76
N LEU A 170 0.48 12.71 16.90
CA LEU A 170 0.50 12.85 15.44
C LEU A 170 -0.82 13.34 14.84
N GLU A 171 -1.94 13.13 15.54
CA GLU A 171 -3.30 13.53 15.15
C GLU A 171 -3.41 15.01 14.72
N PRO A 172 -2.77 16.00 15.38
CA PRO A 172 -2.85 17.40 14.97
C PRO A 172 -2.12 17.70 13.66
N HIS A 173 -1.16 16.87 13.26
CA HIS A 173 -0.29 17.12 12.10
C HIS A 173 -0.69 16.28 10.88
N LEU A 174 -1.19 15.06 11.10
CA LEU A 174 -1.54 14.12 10.04
C LEU A 174 -3.05 14.03 9.75
N GLY A 175 -3.89 14.67 10.58
CA GLY A 175 -5.29 14.95 10.28
C GLY A 175 -6.07 13.77 9.70
N VAL A 176 -6.30 12.72 10.49
CA VAL A 176 -7.17 11.61 10.08
C VAL A 176 -8.42 11.61 10.97
N PRO A 177 -9.63 11.38 10.41
CA PRO A 177 -10.87 11.50 11.18
C PRO A 177 -10.89 10.54 12.37
N ASP A 178 -11.03 11.09 13.59
CA ASP A 178 -11.26 10.31 14.80
C ASP A 178 -12.43 9.34 14.57
N GLU A 179 -12.16 8.04 14.64
CA GLU A 179 -13.14 6.99 14.35
C GLU A 179 -14.39 7.14 15.23
N LYS A 180 -14.24 7.67 16.45
CA LYS A 180 -15.37 7.97 17.33
C LYS A 180 -16.15 9.19 16.86
N ALA A 181 -15.47 10.25 16.43
CA ALA A 181 -16.12 11.41 15.83
C ALA A 181 -16.88 11.02 14.55
N ALA A 182 -16.27 10.24 13.66
CA ALA A 182 -16.89 9.72 12.44
C ALA A 182 -18.11 8.83 12.73
N ARG A 183 -18.05 7.97 13.77
CA ARG A 183 -19.22 7.17 14.21
C ARG A 183 -20.33 8.04 14.78
N ARG A 184 -20.00 9.08 15.57
CA ARG A 184 -20.98 10.04 16.10
C ARG A 184 -21.63 10.84 14.97
N GLN A 185 -20.87 11.22 13.95
CA GLN A 185 -21.37 11.89 12.74
C GLN A 185 -22.37 10.98 12.02
N LYS A 186 -21.98 9.74 11.69
CA LYS A 186 -22.86 8.75 11.04
C LYS A 186 -24.16 8.49 11.81
N LEU A 187 -24.09 8.46 13.15
CA LEU A 187 -25.28 8.32 14.00
C LEU A 187 -26.20 9.54 13.94
N LYS A 188 -25.65 10.76 13.90
CA LYS A 188 -26.41 12.00 13.73
C LYS A 188 -27.05 12.04 12.34
N ASP A 189 -26.28 11.77 11.29
CA ASP A 189 -26.76 11.78 9.91
C ASP A 189 -27.88 10.76 9.69
N LYS A 190 -27.77 9.56 10.30
CA LYS A 190 -28.84 8.55 10.27
C LYS A 190 -30.12 9.04 10.95
N LYS A 191 -30.03 9.67 12.13
CA LYS A 191 -31.20 10.21 12.83
C LYS A 191 -31.86 11.34 12.06
N GLU A 192 -31.06 12.22 11.46
CA GLU A 192 -31.57 13.32 10.63
C GLU A 192 -32.25 12.80 9.36
N ALA A 193 -31.67 11.77 8.70
CA ALA A 193 -32.29 11.12 7.55
C ALA A 193 -33.62 10.45 7.91
N GLU A 194 -33.72 9.79 9.07
CA GLU A 194 -34.99 9.22 9.56
C GLU A 194 -36.03 10.31 9.88
N GLN A 195 -35.62 11.44 10.47
CA GLN A 195 -36.50 12.58 10.72
C GLN A 195 -37.01 13.19 9.41
N LYS A 196 -36.13 13.39 8.41
CA LYS A 196 -36.50 13.87 7.08
C LYS A 196 -37.48 12.92 6.38
N LYS A 197 -37.27 11.60 6.48
CA LYS A 197 -38.20 10.59 5.94
C LYS A 197 -39.57 10.63 6.63
N LYS A 198 -39.61 10.78 7.96
CA LYS A 198 -40.86 10.93 8.72
C LYS A 198 -41.60 12.22 8.38
N ALA A 199 -40.88 13.34 8.26
CA ALA A 199 -41.45 14.63 7.85
C ALA A 199 -42.02 14.56 6.42
N ALA A 200 -41.29 13.96 5.48
CA ALA A 200 -41.74 13.77 4.10
C ALA A 200 -42.97 12.85 4.01
N THR A 201 -43.04 11.81 4.84
CA THR A 201 -44.21 10.90 4.90
C THR A 201 -45.43 11.59 5.54
N GLY A 202 -45.21 12.45 6.54
CA GLY A 202 -46.25 13.27 7.17
C GLY A 202 -46.81 14.34 6.22
N GLN A 203 -45.97 15.01 5.45
CA GLN A 203 -46.40 15.94 4.39
C GLN A 203 -47.21 15.22 3.30
N ARG A 204 -46.79 14.01 2.90
CA ARG A 204 -47.48 13.22 1.89
C ARG A 204 -48.86 12.72 2.33
N ARG A 205 -49.06 12.49 3.64
CA ARG A 205 -50.38 12.19 4.23
C ARG A 205 -51.28 13.42 4.26
N LYS A 206 -50.76 14.56 4.72
CA LYS A 206 -51.53 15.83 4.71
C LYS A 206 -51.95 16.24 3.31
N SER A 207 -51.07 16.13 2.31
CA SER A 207 -51.41 16.47 0.92
C SER A 207 -52.43 15.52 0.28
N ALA A 208 -52.59 14.30 0.82
CA ALA A 208 -53.64 13.38 0.36
C ALA A 208 -55.00 13.76 0.99
N GLU A 209 -55.00 14.14 2.27
CA GLU A 209 -56.19 14.59 3.00
C GLU A 209 -56.81 15.84 2.35
N PHE A 210 -56.02 16.84 1.97
CA PHE A 210 -56.52 18.04 1.27
C PHE A 210 -57.01 17.80 -0.16
N ARG A 211 -56.75 16.64 -0.76
CA ARG A 211 -57.13 16.34 -2.14
C ARG A 211 -58.50 15.68 -2.24
N ASP A 212 -58.93 15.00 -1.18
CA ASP A 212 -60.24 14.36 -1.11
C ASP A 212 -61.35 15.38 -0.78
N ASP A 213 -61.00 16.51 -0.16
CA ASP A 213 -61.95 17.58 0.21
C ASP A 213 -62.35 18.52 -0.95
N GLU A 214 -61.62 18.52 -2.08
CA GLU A 214 -61.92 19.38 -3.25
C GLU A 214 -62.88 18.73 -4.27
N ASP A 215 -63.11 17.41 -4.19
CA ASP A 215 -63.93 16.66 -5.16
C ASP A 215 -65.42 16.48 -4.71
N GLU A 216 -65.83 17.02 -3.55
CA GLU A 216 -67.21 16.90 -2.98
C GLU A 216 -68.05 18.21 -2.99
N MET A 217 -67.78 19.18 -3.88
CA MET A 217 -68.62 20.39 -4.06
C MET A 217 -69.32 20.46 -5.42
#